data_AF-G2FK31-F1
#
_entry.id   AF-G2FK31-F1
#
_cell.length_a   1.000
_cell.length_b   1.000
_cell.length_c   1.000
_cell.angle_alpha   90.00
_cell.angle_beta   90.00
_cell.angle_gamma   90.00
#
_symmetry.space_group_name_H-M   'P 1'
#
loop_
_entity.id
_entity.type
_entity.pdbx_description
1 polymer ?
#
loop_
_entity_poly.entity_id
_entity_poly.type
_entity_poly.pdbx_seq_one_letter_code
_entity_poly.pdbx_strand_id
1 'polypeptide(L)' 'QTRFENLKKAGISKEQAWMWANTRKGYWRVAHSPILTKALSNERFKRIGYLSFSECYSAK' A
#
# COMPACT_ATOMS: atom_id res chain seq x y z
N GLN A 1 13.01 -11.00 2.63
CA GLN A 1 13.65 -9.84 1.98
C GLN A 1 12.66 -8.94 1.21
N THR A 2 11.85 -9.49 0.29
CA THR A 2 11.09 -8.69 -0.71
C THR A 2 10.06 -7.73 -0.12
N ARG A 3 9.27 -8.15 0.89
CA ARG A 3 8.28 -7.27 1.55
C ARG A 3 8.93 -6.03 2.17
N PHE A 4 10.05 -6.21 2.87
CA PHE A 4 10.78 -5.12 3.52
C PHE A 4 11.26 -4.07 2.51
N GLU A 5 11.90 -4.53 1.43
CA GLU A 5 12.38 -3.62 0.38
C GLU A 5 11.24 -2.91 -0.35
N ASN A 6 10.12 -3.60 -0.59
CA ASN A 6 8.94 -2.98 -1.21
C ASN A 6 8.30 -1.91 -0.31
N LEU A 7 8.26 -2.14 1.00
CA LEU A 7 7.76 -1.14 1.96
C LEU A 7 8.69 0.08 2.03
N LYS A 8 10.01 -0.12 1.98
CA LYS A 8 10.98 0.98 1.87
C LYS A 8 10.81 1.77 0.57
N LYS A 9 10.67 1.08 -0.57
CA LYS A 9 10.33 1.69 -1.87
C LYS A 9 8.97 2.39 -1.88
N ALA A 10 8.11 2.11 -0.91
CA ALA A 10 6.86 2.83 -0.69
C ALA A 10 7.01 4.07 0.21
N GLY A 11 8.22 4.39 0.67
CA GLY A 11 8.49 5.54 1.52
C GLY A 11 8.25 5.28 3.01
N ILE A 12 8.11 4.03 3.43
CA ILE A 12 7.97 3.66 4.84
C ILE A 12 9.36 3.64 5.49
N SER A 13 9.47 4.18 6.71
CA SER A 13 10.73 4.18 7.46
C SER A 13 11.27 2.77 7.64
N LYS A 14 12.59 2.64 7.75
CA LYS A 14 13.27 1.35 7.82
C LYS A 14 12.77 0.51 9.00
N GLU A 15 12.64 1.11 10.17
CA GLU A 15 12.22 0.45 11.40
C GLU A 15 10.77 -0.06 11.27
N GLN A 16 9.88 0.77 10.73
CA GLN A 16 8.48 0.41 10.54
C GLN A 16 8.29 -0.63 9.43
N ALA A 17 9.05 -0.51 8.33
CA ALA A 17 9.07 -1.50 7.26
C ALA A 17 9.53 -2.86 7.78
N TRP A 18 10.53 -2.91 8.68
CA TRP A 18 10.98 -4.15 9.29
C TRP A 18 9.90 -4.78 10.17
N MET A 19 9.26 -3.99 11.03
CA MET A 19 8.15 -4.47 11.86
C MET A 19 6.98 -5.00 11.02
N TRP A 20 6.59 -4.29 9.96
CA TRP A 20 5.46 -4.66 9.12
C TRP A 20 5.76 -5.84 8.19
N ALA A 21 6.99 -5.96 7.69
CA ALA A 21 7.39 -7.09 6.85
C ALA A 21 7.34 -8.42 7.62
N ASN A 22 7.59 -8.39 8.93
CA ASN A 22 7.62 -9.56 9.82
C ASN A 22 6.27 -9.86 10.50
N THR A 23 5.18 -9.26 10.02
CA THR A 23 3.84 -9.56 10.55
C THR A 23 3.46 -11.02 10.30
N ARG A 24 2.96 -11.71 11.35
CA ARG A 24 2.37 -13.06 11.25
C ARG A 24 0.90 -13.04 10.83
N LYS A 25 0.32 -11.87 10.55
CA LYS A 25 -1.06 -11.74 10.08
C LYS A 25 -1.18 -12.26 8.63
N GLY A 26 -2.21 -13.05 8.36
CA GLY A 26 -2.53 -13.53 7.02
C GLY A 26 -2.90 -12.39 6.06
N TYR A 27 -2.81 -12.66 4.75
CA TYR A 27 -2.94 -11.65 3.71
C TYR A 27 -4.22 -10.82 3.80
N TRP A 28 -5.38 -11.46 3.99
CA TRP A 28 -6.67 -10.77 4.08
C TRP A 28 -6.70 -9.76 5.24
N ARG A 29 -6.16 -10.13 6.40
CA ARG A 29 -6.09 -9.23 7.55
C ARG A 29 -5.09 -8.08 7.33
N VAL A 30 -4.11 -8.26 6.46
CA VAL A 30 -3.15 -7.20 6.11
C VAL A 30 -3.71 -6.27 5.03
N ALA A 31 -4.55 -6.75 4.13
CA ALA A 31 -5.14 -5.97 3.01
C ALA A 31 -5.82 -4.68 3.47
N HIS A 32 -6.64 -4.76 4.52
CA HIS A 32 -7.33 -3.59 5.11
C HIS A 32 -6.60 -3.01 6.34
N SER A 33 -5.32 -3.33 6.51
CA SER A 33 -4.52 -2.79 7.62
C SER A 33 -3.76 -1.53 7.21
N PRO A 34 -3.31 -0.71 8.18
CA PRO A 34 -2.44 0.44 7.91
C PRO A 34 -1.16 0.11 7.12
N ILE A 35 -0.74 -1.16 7.11
CA ILE A 35 0.44 -1.61 6.36
C ILE A 35 0.23 -1.40 4.86
N LEU A 36 -0.87 -1.95 4.31
CA LEU A 36 -1.15 -1.89 2.88
C LEU A 36 -1.80 -0.57 2.47
N THR A 37 -2.71 -0.01 3.29
CA THR A 37 -3.38 1.26 2.94
C THR A 37 -2.41 2.44 2.88
N LYS A 38 -1.34 2.43 3.69
CA LYS A 38 -0.26 3.43 3.58
C LYS A 38 0.72 3.13 2.45
N ALA A 39 1.10 1.86 2.24
CA ALA A 39 2.07 1.50 1.21
C ALA A 39 1.52 1.68 -0.22
N LEU A 40 0.22 1.41 -0.40
CA LEU A 40 -0.51 1.42 -1.65
C LEU A 40 -1.69 2.40 -1.58
N SER A 41 -1.39 3.69 -1.45
CA SER A 41 -2.41 4.73 -1.41
C SER A 41 -3.07 4.95 -2.79
N ASN A 42 -4.32 5.40 -2.79
CA ASN A 42 -5.04 5.76 -4.03
C ASN A 42 -4.29 6.83 -4.83
N GLU A 43 -3.65 7.79 -4.16
CA GLU A 43 -2.82 8.79 -4.83
C GLU A 43 -1.66 8.17 -5.60
N ARG A 44 -1.01 7.14 -5.03
CA ARG A 44 0.07 6.44 -5.70
C ARG A 44 -0.44 5.74 -6.96
N PHE A 45 -1.59 5.09 -6.88
CA PHE A 45 -2.22 4.45 -8.03
C PHE A 45 -2.53 5.48 -9.12
N LYS A 46 -3.08 6.65 -8.78
CA LYS A 46 -3.30 7.74 -9.74
C LYS A 46 -2.01 8.23 -10.40
N ARG A 47 -0.94 8.42 -9.62
CA ARG A 47 0.38 8.85 -10.15
C ARG A 47 0.99 7.84 -11.12
N ILE A 48 0.70 6.55 -10.95
CA ILE A 48 1.15 5.48 -11.85
C ILE A 48 0.26 5.37 -13.10
N GLY A 49 -0.90 6.05 -13.14
CA GLY A 49 -1.83 6.04 -14.26
C GLY A 49 -2.98 5.04 -14.15
N TYR A 50 -3.24 4.50 -12.95
CA TYR A 50 -4.42 3.67 -12.74
C TYR A 50 -5.69 4.52 -12.72
N LEU A 51 -6.72 4.05 -13.42
CA LEU A 51 -8.04 4.65 -13.43
C LEU A 51 -8.74 4.46 -12.08
N SER A 52 -9.29 5.54 -11.55
CA SER A 52 -10.20 5.47 -10.41
C SER A 52 -11.61 5.22 -10.92
N PHE A 53 -12.19 4.09 -10.51
CA PHE A 53 -13.59 3.77 -10.81
C PHE A 53 -14.53 4.90 -10.34
N SER A 54 -14.35 5.40 -9.13
CA SER A 54 -15.19 6.50 -8.62
C SER A 54 -15.12 7.73 -9.51
N GLU A 55 -13.93 8.12 -10.00
CA GLU A 55 -13.78 9.28 -10.89
C GLU A 55 -14.46 9.05 -12.24
N CYS A 56 -14.34 7.86 -12.82
CA CYS A 56 -15.00 7.53 -14.09
C CYS A 56 -16.53 7.69 -14.03
N TYR A 57 -17.17 7.35 -12.91
CA TYR A 57 -18.63 7.41 -12.79
C TYR A 57 -19.16 8.71 -12.15
N SER A 58 -18.30 9.52 -11.53
CA SER A 58 -18.68 10.81 -10.98
C SER A 58 -18.47 11.98 -11.93
N ALA A 59 -17.77 11.77 -13.06
CA ALA A 59 -17.59 12.74 -14.14
C ALA A 59 -18.86 12.96 -15.00
N LYS A 60 -20.04 13.03 -14.37
CA LYS A 60 -21.31 13.41 -15.01
C LYS A 60 -21.49 14.91 -15.03
#